data_AF-A0A923FQB6-F1
#
_entry.id   AF-A0A923FQB6-F1
#
_cell.length_a   1.000
_cell.length_b   1.000
_cell.length_c   1.000
_cell.angle_alpha   90.00
_cell.angle_beta   90.00
_cell.angle_gamma   90.00
#
_symmetry.space_group_name_H-M   'P 1'
#
loop_
_entity.id
_entity.type
_entity.pdbx_description
1 polymer ?
#
loop_
_entity_poly.entity_id
_entity_poly.type
_entity_poly.pdbx_seq_one_letter_code
_entity_poly.pdbx_strand_id
1 'polypeptide(L)'
;MHDTHLLQLINDDFAPAQQLLELLQTESLALHGRDMPLLENILAQKQALIILLDQHGRKRSEILASLNLPADNSGLEQLASQSSIGDQLLSQSAALTDLLSQCQAANARIGQSIQMQQAATANQLRILNGGEIPTLYDARGSTAKLVKHRPLSQA
;
A
#
# COMPACT_ATOMS: atom_id res chain seq x y z
N MET A 1 -26.31 19.81 13.00
CA MET A 1 -26.61 18.61 12.18
C MET A 1 -25.32 17.82 12.05
N HIS A 2 -25.14 16.81 12.92
CA HIS A 2 -23.91 15.98 12.95
C HIS A 2 -23.87 15.01 11.76
N ASP A 3 -25.03 14.59 11.29
CA ASP A 3 -25.28 13.78 10.11
C ASP A 3 -24.83 14.48 8.82
N THR A 4 -25.17 15.75 8.61
CA THR A 4 -24.75 16.49 7.40
C THR A 4 -23.24 16.73 7.39
N HIS A 5 -22.64 16.98 8.55
CA HIS A 5 -21.20 17.16 8.69
C HIS A 5 -20.46 15.84 8.43
N LEU A 6 -20.98 14.72 8.95
CA LEU A 6 -20.40 13.40 8.70
C LEU A 6 -20.48 13.02 7.22
N LEU A 7 -21.62 13.28 6.57
CA LEU A 7 -21.78 13.08 5.13
C LEU A 7 -20.79 13.93 4.32
N GLN A 8 -20.58 15.19 4.72
CA GLN A 8 -19.60 16.06 4.07
C GLN A 8 -18.17 15.49 4.21
N LEU A 9 -17.76 15.04 5.39
CA LEU A 9 -16.44 14.42 5.57
C LEU A 9 -16.26 13.14 4.74
N ILE A 10 -17.31 12.32 4.59
CA ILE A 10 -17.30 11.15 3.71
C ILE A 10 -17.13 11.59 2.24
N ASN A 11 -17.84 12.64 1.83
CA ASN A 11 -17.75 13.16 0.46
C ASN A 11 -16.36 13.75 0.17
N ASP A 12 -15.76 14.45 1.15
CA ASP A 12 -14.45 15.07 1.04
C ASP A 12 -13.31 14.03 0.94
N ASP A 13 -13.54 12.78 1.36
CA ASP A 13 -12.57 11.68 1.27
C ASP A 13 -12.50 11.03 -0.12
N PHE A 14 -13.50 11.20 -0.99
CA PHE A 14 -13.47 10.56 -2.30
C PHE A 14 -12.34 11.09 -3.18
N ALA A 15 -12.15 12.40 -3.24
CA ALA A 15 -11.10 12.97 -4.10
C ALA A 15 -9.69 12.54 -3.66
N PRO A 16 -9.30 12.62 -2.37
CA PRO A 16 -8.02 12.10 -1.90
C PRO A 16 -7.85 10.60 -2.11
N ALA A 17 -8.91 9.79 -1.91
CA ALA A 17 -8.85 8.35 -2.11
C ALA A 17 -8.70 7.98 -3.60
N GLN A 18 -9.38 8.69 -4.50
CA GLN A 18 -9.26 8.52 -5.94
C GLN A 18 -7.84 8.89 -6.42
N GLN A 19 -7.32 10.03 -5.95
CA GLN A 19 -5.96 10.46 -6.26
C GLN A 19 -4.92 9.45 -5.73
N LEU A 20 -5.15 8.88 -4.55
CA LEU A 20 -4.28 7.84 -3.99
C LEU A 20 -4.29 6.59 -4.89
N LEU A 21 -5.45 6.17 -5.39
CA LEU A 21 -5.56 5.04 -6.31
C LEU A 21 -4.80 5.30 -7.62
N GLU A 22 -4.94 6.49 -8.20
CA GLU A 22 -4.23 6.90 -9.42
C GLU A 22 -2.71 6.91 -9.20
N LEU A 23 -2.23 7.42 -8.06
CA LEU A 23 -0.82 7.39 -7.70
C LEU A 23 -0.29 5.97 -7.55
N LEU A 24 -1.07 5.05 -6.95
CA LEU A 24 -0.70 3.64 -6.84
C LEU A 24 -0.60 2.96 -8.23
N GLN A 25 -1.52 3.27 -9.14
CA GLN A 25 -1.44 2.77 -10.52
C GLN A 25 -0.20 3.31 -11.25
N THR A 26 0.09 4.61 -11.07
CA THR A 26 1.29 5.26 -11.64
C THR A 26 2.58 4.67 -11.05
N GLU A 27 2.61 4.43 -9.73
CA GLU A 27 3.75 3.80 -9.04
C GLU A 27 4.04 2.42 -9.61
N SER A 28 2.98 1.63 -9.86
CA SER A 28 3.13 0.32 -10.48
C SER A 28 3.83 0.41 -11.83
N LEU A 29 3.47 1.38 -12.69
CA LEU A 29 4.13 1.60 -13.98
C LEU A 29 5.57 2.11 -13.81
N ALA A 30 5.79 3.08 -12.92
CA ALA A 30 7.10 3.68 -12.66
C ALA A 30 8.12 2.66 -12.12
N LEU A 31 7.68 1.70 -11.30
CA LEU A 31 8.52 0.60 -10.82
C LEU A 31 9.02 -0.30 -11.95
N HIS A 32 8.20 -0.55 -12.97
CA HIS A 32 8.64 -1.31 -14.15
C HIS A 32 9.61 -0.50 -15.00
N GLY A 33 9.35 0.81 -15.15
CA GLY A 33 10.22 1.74 -15.87
C GLY A 33 11.53 2.08 -15.14
N ARG A 34 11.66 1.73 -13.85
CA ARG A 34 12.78 2.09 -12.97
C ARG A 34 13.03 3.60 -12.89
N ASP A 35 11.95 4.39 -12.97
CA ASP A 35 12.01 5.85 -12.91
C ASP A 35 12.08 6.33 -11.44
N MET A 36 13.30 6.37 -10.90
CA MET A 36 13.53 6.69 -9.49
C MET A 36 13.07 8.12 -9.11
N PRO A 37 13.33 9.18 -9.91
CA PRO A 37 12.80 10.52 -9.62
C PRO A 37 11.26 10.57 -9.58
N LEU A 38 10.58 9.87 -10.49
CA LEU A 38 9.12 9.80 -10.45
C LEU A 38 8.61 9.07 -9.20
N LEU A 39 9.27 7.98 -8.79
CA LEU A 39 8.90 7.23 -7.59
C LEU A 39 9.03 8.07 -6.30
N GLU A 40 10.06 8.90 -6.18
CA GLU A 40 10.22 9.80 -5.03
C GLU A 40 9.09 10.84 -4.96
N ASN A 41 8.72 11.42 -6.11
CA ASN A 41 7.60 12.36 -6.19
C ASN A 41 6.26 11.69 -5.84
N ILE A 42 6.03 10.47 -6.32
CA ILE A 42 4.84 9.69 -5.99
C ILE A 42 4.79 9.38 -4.49
N LEU A 43 5.91 9.00 -3.89
CA LEU A 43 6.00 8.69 -2.46
C LEU A 43 5.60 9.90 -1.61
N ALA A 44 6.11 11.09 -1.93
CA ALA A 44 5.78 12.31 -1.21
C ALA A 44 4.27 12.64 -1.28
N GLN A 45 3.67 12.52 -2.47
CA GLN A 45 2.25 12.77 -2.67
C GLN A 45 1.37 11.74 -1.95
N LYS A 46 1.71 10.44 -2.04
CA LYS A 46 1.01 9.37 -1.31
C LYS A 46 1.02 9.63 0.19
N GLN A 47 2.17 10.02 0.75
CA GLN A 47 2.29 10.28 2.19
C GLN A 47 1.37 11.42 2.64
N ALA A 48 1.27 12.50 1.86
CA ALA A 48 0.37 13.61 2.16
C ALA A 48 -1.11 13.18 2.15
N LEU A 49 -1.52 12.39 1.14
CA LEU A 49 -2.90 11.88 1.04
C LEU A 49 -3.26 10.91 2.16
N ILE A 50 -2.33 10.02 2.54
CA ILE A 50 -2.55 9.08 3.66
C ILE A 50 -2.77 9.85 4.97
N ILE A 51 -1.97 10.89 5.24
CA ILE A 51 -2.13 11.73 6.42
C ILE A 51 -3.49 12.43 6.41
N LEU A 52 -3.93 12.95 5.26
CA LEU A 52 -5.23 13.61 5.12
C LEU A 52 -6.39 12.65 5.39
N LEU A 53 -6.38 11.47 4.76
CA LEU A 53 -7.40 10.43 4.94
C LEU A 53 -7.45 9.91 6.39
N ASP A 54 -6.30 9.76 7.05
CA ASP A 54 -6.24 9.39 8.47
C ASP A 54 -6.85 10.47 9.37
N GLN A 55 -6.55 11.75 9.11
CA GLN A 55 -7.17 12.87 9.85
C GLN A 55 -8.69 12.90 9.67
N HIS A 56 -9.18 12.69 8.45
CA HIS A 56 -10.62 12.62 8.19
C HIS A 56 -11.27 11.41 8.87
N GLY A 57 -10.61 10.25 8.82
CA GLY A 57 -11.02 9.04 9.56
C GLY A 57 -11.19 9.31 11.06
N ARG A 58 -10.21 9.94 11.69
CA ARG A 58 -10.28 10.31 13.11
C ARG A 58 -11.44 11.27 13.41
N LYS A 59 -11.63 12.31 12.59
CA LYS A 59 -12.75 13.26 12.75
C LYS A 59 -14.11 12.55 12.67
N ARG A 60 -14.28 11.59 11.75
CA ARG A 60 -15.52 10.79 11.68
C ARG A 60 -15.74 9.97 12.94
N SER A 61 -14.69 9.31 13.43
CA SER A 61 -14.75 8.53 14.67
C SER A 61 -15.07 9.40 15.89
N GLU A 62 -14.51 10.61 15.96
CA GLU A 62 -14.79 11.59 17.01
C GLU A 62 -16.25 12.06 16.98
N ILE A 63 -16.83 12.27 15.79
CA ILE A 63 -18.25 12.62 15.65
C ILE A 63 -19.14 11.50 16.19
N LEU A 64 -18.89 10.24 15.79
CA LEU A 64 -19.66 9.09 16.30
C LEU A 64 -19.52 8.95 17.82
N ALA A 65 -18.29 9.07 18.33
CA ALA A 65 -18.03 9.02 19.77
C ALA A 65 -18.74 10.15 20.55
N SER A 66 -18.81 11.37 19.99
CA SER A 66 -19.52 12.50 20.61
C SER A 66 -21.04 12.27 20.73
N LEU A 67 -21.58 11.36 19.91
CA LEU A 67 -22.98 10.94 19.95
C LEU A 67 -23.20 9.68 20.81
N ASN A 68 -22.16 9.22 21.53
CA ASN A 68 -22.13 7.93 22.24
C ASN A 68 -22.40 6.72 21.33
N LEU A 69 -22.04 6.82 20.06
CA LEU A 69 -22.16 5.73 19.09
C LEU A 69 -20.80 5.03 18.92
N PRO A 70 -20.80 3.72 18.60
CA PRO A 70 -19.59 3.02 18.18
C PRO A 70 -18.90 3.73 17.01
N ALA A 71 -17.57 3.81 17.03
CA ALA A 71 -16.78 4.44 15.96
C ALA A 71 -16.54 3.48 14.78
N ASP A 72 -17.60 2.80 14.33
CA ASP A 72 -17.58 1.80 13.27
C ASP A 72 -18.86 1.85 12.42
N ASN A 73 -19.01 0.91 11.48
CA ASN A 73 -20.20 0.82 10.63
C ASN A 73 -21.49 0.65 11.44
N SER A 74 -21.46 0.00 12.60
CA SER A 74 -22.65 -0.18 13.42
C SER A 74 -23.13 1.14 14.03
N GLY A 75 -22.20 2.00 14.46
CA GLY A 75 -22.55 3.35 14.92
C GLY A 75 -23.03 4.24 13.78
N LEU A 76 -22.49 4.06 12.58
CA LEU A 76 -22.97 4.74 11.38
C LEU A 76 -24.41 4.37 11.03
N GLU A 77 -24.75 3.08 11.08
CA GLU A 77 -26.11 2.56 10.87
C GLU A 77 -27.09 3.09 11.93
N GLN A 78 -26.67 3.14 13.19
CA GLN A 78 -27.48 3.70 14.28
C GLN A 78 -27.78 5.19 14.04
N LEU A 79 -26.78 5.97 13.61
CA LEU A 79 -26.98 7.38 13.26
C LEU A 79 -27.91 7.53 12.05
N ALA A 80 -27.71 6.72 11.01
CA ALA A 80 -28.49 6.75 9.79
C ALA A 80 -29.97 6.44 10.05
N SER A 81 -30.27 5.50 10.95
CA SER A 81 -31.67 5.14 11.29
C SER A 81 -32.50 6.28 11.86
N GLN A 82 -31.84 7.32 12.38
CA GLN A 82 -32.47 8.48 13.04
C GLN A 82 -32.37 9.75 12.19
N SER A 83 -31.76 9.69 11.00
CA SER A 83 -31.50 10.84 10.14
C SER A 83 -32.30 10.77 8.84
N SER A 84 -32.79 11.92 8.37
CA SER A 84 -33.45 12.04 7.07
C SER A 84 -32.51 11.81 5.88
N ILE A 85 -31.18 11.85 6.10
CA ILE A 85 -30.16 11.59 5.08
C ILE A 85 -29.45 10.24 5.29
N GLY A 86 -30.03 9.35 6.12
CA GLY A 86 -29.43 8.07 6.50
C GLY A 86 -29.04 7.20 5.31
N ASP A 87 -29.93 7.03 4.33
CA ASP A 87 -29.67 6.21 3.13
C ASP A 87 -28.46 6.73 2.33
N GLN A 88 -28.38 8.05 2.16
CA GLN A 88 -27.27 8.69 1.46
C GLN A 88 -25.95 8.48 2.22
N LEU A 89 -26.00 8.59 3.54
CA LEU A 89 -24.84 8.45 4.41
C LEU A 89 -24.28 7.01 4.38
N LEU A 90 -25.16 6.00 4.42
CA LEU A 90 -24.77 4.60 4.27
C LEU A 90 -24.23 4.30 2.87
N SER A 91 -24.91 4.77 1.82
CA SER A 91 -24.48 4.58 0.43
C SER A 91 -23.09 5.18 0.18
N GLN A 92 -22.85 6.42 0.62
CA GLN A 92 -21.56 7.08 0.41
C GLN A 92 -20.45 6.42 1.24
N SER A 93 -20.74 5.98 2.47
CA SER A 93 -19.77 5.25 3.28
C SER A 93 -19.36 3.91 2.65
N ALA A 94 -20.34 3.18 2.10
CA ALA A 94 -20.08 1.92 1.40
C ALA A 94 -19.21 2.15 0.15
N ALA A 95 -19.55 3.15 -0.67
CA ALA A 95 -18.76 3.51 -1.85
C ALA A 95 -17.33 3.94 -1.49
N LEU A 96 -17.14 4.72 -0.41
CA LEU A 96 -15.81 5.10 0.04
C LEU A 96 -15.01 3.90 0.54
N THR A 97 -15.65 2.98 1.27
CA THR A 97 -15.01 1.77 1.78
C THR A 97 -14.53 0.87 0.63
N ASP A 98 -15.33 0.74 -0.42
CA ASP A 98 -14.93 0.02 -1.64
C ASP A 98 -13.70 0.67 -2.29
N LEU A 99 -13.70 1.99 -2.47
CA LEU A 99 -12.57 2.72 -3.03
C LEU A 99 -11.28 2.55 -2.20
N LEU A 100 -11.37 2.63 -0.87
CA LEU A 100 -10.23 2.41 0.02
C LEU A 100 -9.74 0.95 -0.03
N SER A 101 -10.65 -0.02 -0.20
CA SER A 101 -10.29 -1.43 -0.43
C SER A 101 -9.51 -1.60 -1.73
N GLN A 102 -9.92 -0.91 -2.80
CA GLN A 102 -9.18 -0.91 -4.07
C GLN A 102 -7.76 -0.34 -3.91
N CYS A 103 -7.61 0.76 -3.15
CA CYS A 103 -6.29 1.32 -2.81
C CYS A 103 -5.43 0.29 -2.07
N GLN A 104 -5.99 -0.39 -1.05
CA GLN A 104 -5.27 -1.41 -0.29
C GLN A 104 -4.82 -2.57 -1.19
N ALA A 105 -5.70 -3.06 -2.07
CA ALA A 105 -5.40 -4.13 -3.01
C ALA A 105 -4.32 -3.72 -4.04
N ALA A 106 -4.36 -2.49 -4.54
CA ALA A 106 -3.31 -1.95 -5.42
C ALA A 106 -1.96 -1.89 -4.70
N ASN A 107 -1.91 -1.36 -3.47
CA ASN A 107 -0.69 -1.29 -2.68
C ASN A 107 -0.11 -2.68 -2.34
N ALA A 108 -0.96 -3.66 -2.02
CA ALA A 108 -0.52 -5.03 -1.77
C ALA A 108 0.14 -5.67 -3.00
N ARG A 109 -0.42 -5.47 -4.19
CA ARG A 109 0.16 -5.94 -5.46
C ARG A 109 1.52 -5.30 -5.75
N ILE A 110 1.66 -3.99 -5.50
CA ILE A 110 2.92 -3.26 -5.64
C ILE A 110 3.98 -3.84 -4.69
N GLY A 111 3.62 -4.07 -3.42
CA GLY A 111 4.52 -4.68 -2.44
C GLY A 111 5.02 -6.06 -2.85
N GLN A 112 4.13 -6.92 -3.36
CA GLN A 112 4.50 -8.23 -3.90
C GLN A 112 5.48 -8.12 -5.08
N SER A 113 5.22 -7.18 -6.01
CA SER A 113 6.11 -6.93 -7.15
C SER A 113 7.50 -6.49 -6.70
N ILE A 114 7.59 -5.56 -5.74
CA ILE A 114 8.87 -5.10 -5.19
C ILE A 114 9.65 -6.26 -4.56
N GLN A 115 9.00 -7.10 -3.76
CA GLN A 115 9.65 -8.26 -3.13
C GLN A 115 10.22 -9.23 -4.17
N MET A 116 9.45 -9.52 -5.24
CA MET A 116 9.93 -10.38 -6.33
C MET A 116 11.12 -9.76 -7.07
N GLN A 117 11.07 -8.47 -7.37
CA GLN A 117 12.17 -7.75 -8.04
C GLN A 117 13.43 -7.72 -7.17
N GLN A 118 13.31 -7.51 -5.86
CA GLN A 118 14.42 -7.55 -4.91
C GLN A 118 15.05 -8.95 -4.87
N ALA A 119 14.25 -10.02 -4.81
CA ALA A 119 14.76 -11.40 -4.81
C ALA A 119 15.50 -11.73 -6.12
N ALA A 120 14.94 -11.35 -7.27
CA ALA A 120 15.58 -11.55 -8.57
C ALA A 120 16.91 -10.78 -8.67
N THR A 121 16.93 -9.52 -8.23
CA THR A 121 18.14 -8.68 -8.23
C THR A 121 19.20 -9.22 -7.28
N ALA A 122 18.82 -9.66 -6.08
CA ALA A 122 19.75 -10.27 -5.13
C ALA A 122 20.39 -11.55 -5.70
N ASN A 123 19.60 -12.38 -6.40
CA ASN A 123 20.14 -13.55 -7.08
C ASN A 123 21.07 -13.19 -8.24
N GLN A 124 20.75 -12.16 -9.03
CA GLN A 124 21.62 -11.65 -10.09
C GLN A 124 22.94 -11.13 -9.53
N LEU A 125 22.91 -10.32 -8.48
CA LEU A 125 24.11 -9.83 -7.80
C LEU A 125 24.92 -10.98 -7.21
N ARG A 126 24.27 -12.00 -6.64
CA ARG A 126 24.95 -13.21 -6.15
C ARG A 126 25.71 -13.92 -7.28
N ILE A 127 25.10 -14.07 -8.45
CA ILE A 127 25.74 -14.69 -9.63
C ILE A 127 26.92 -13.83 -10.10
N LEU A 128 26.75 -12.51 -10.22
CA LEU A 128 27.79 -11.59 -10.68
C LEU A 128 28.98 -11.51 -9.71
N ASN A 129 28.73 -11.55 -8.41
CA ASN A 129 29.75 -11.53 -7.36
C ASN A 129 30.41 -12.90 -7.13
N GLY A 130 30.14 -13.90 -7.97
CA GLY A 130 30.77 -15.22 -7.88
C GLY A 130 30.25 -16.11 -6.73
N GLY A 131 29.06 -15.85 -6.20
CA GLY A 131 28.40 -16.78 -5.28
C GLY A 131 28.12 -18.11 -5.98
N GLU A 132 28.48 -19.23 -5.31
CA GLU A 132 28.62 -20.59 -5.87
C GLU A 132 27.78 -20.86 -7.13
N ILE A 133 28.48 -21.00 -8.26
CA ILE A 133 28.06 -21.90 -9.33
C ILE A 133 28.52 -23.28 -8.86
N PRO A 134 27.63 -24.24 -8.56
CA PRO A 134 28.06 -25.60 -8.31
C PRO A 134 28.69 -26.09 -9.62
N THR A 135 30.01 -26.10 -9.69
CA THR A 135 30.73 -26.79 -10.75
C THR A 135 30.54 -28.27 -10.48
N LEU A 136 29.49 -28.84 -11.06
CA LEU A 136 29.13 -30.24 -10.85
C LEU A 136 30.18 -31.20 -11.43
N TYR A 137 31.03 -30.72 -12.35
CA TYR A 137 32.00 -31.55 -13.07
C TYR A 137 33.31 -30.80 -13.34
N ASP A 138 34.43 -31.43 -13.00
CA ASP A 138 35.74 -31.10 -13.57
C ASP A 138 35.84 -31.61 -15.03
N ALA A 139 36.90 -31.23 -15.76
CA ALA A 139 37.16 -31.70 -17.13
C ALA A 139 37.37 -33.24 -17.26
N ARG A 140 37.27 -33.99 -16.15
CA ARG A 140 37.35 -35.46 -16.08
C ARG A 140 36.03 -36.10 -15.60
N GLY A 141 34.97 -35.33 -15.40
CA GLY A 141 33.65 -35.86 -15.03
C GLY A 141 33.49 -36.23 -13.55
N SER A 142 34.30 -35.70 -12.63
CA SER A 142 34.14 -35.96 -11.19
C SER A 142 33.46 -34.79 -10.44
N THR A 143 32.69 -35.09 -9.38
CA THR A 143 31.99 -34.11 -8.54
C THR A 143 33.00 -33.36 -7.65
N ALA A 144 33.14 -32.04 -7.83
CA ALA A 144 34.09 -31.23 -7.06
C ALA A 144 33.69 -31.15 -5.58
N LYS A 145 34.63 -31.42 -4.67
CA LYS A 145 34.45 -31.19 -3.23
C LYS A 145 34.47 -29.68 -2.95
N LEU A 146 33.40 -29.19 -2.32
CA LEU A 146 33.19 -27.82 -1.88
C LEU A 146 34.41 -27.29 -1.10
N VAL A 147 35.07 -26.25 -1.61
CA VAL A 147 36.15 -25.55 -0.88
C VAL A 147 35.59 -24.27 -0.28
N LYS A 148 35.56 -24.19 1.06
CA LYS A 148 35.22 -22.95 1.79
C LYS A 148 36.38 -21.96 1.67
N HIS A 149 36.16 -20.81 1.03
CA HIS A 149 37.11 -19.68 1.06
C HIS A 149 36.61 -18.48 1.88
N ARG A 150 37.57 -17.82 2.53
CA ARG A 150 37.42 -16.75 3.53
C ARG A 150 37.27 -15.37 2.86
N PRO A 151 36.47 -14.44 3.42
CA PRO A 151 36.13 -13.17 2.75
C PRO A 151 37.30 -12.18 2.63
N LEU A 152 37.34 -11.47 1.50
CA LEU A 152 38.36 -10.50 1.08
C LEU A 152 38.20 -9.10 1.72
N SER A 153 37.86 -9.02 3.02
CA SER A 153 37.82 -7.74 3.75
C SER A 153 39.19 -7.26 4.26
N GLN A 154 40.29 -7.80 3.71
CA GLN A 154 41.65 -7.35 4.02
C GLN A 154 42.45 -7.23 2.73
N ALA A 155 42.40 -6.04 2.13
CA ALA A 155 43.38 -5.52 1.19
C ALA A 155 43.39 -3.99 1.31
#